data_AF-A0A2N6SD99-F1
#
_entry.id   AF-A0A2N6SD99-F1
#
_cell.length_a   1.000
_cell.length_b   1.000
_cell.length_c   1.000
_cell.angle_alpha   90.00
_cell.angle_beta   90.00
_cell.angle_gamma   90.00
#
_symmetry.space_group_name_H-M   'P 1'
#
loop_
_entity.id
_entity.type
_entity.pdbx_description
1 polymer ?
#
loop_
_entity_poly.entity_id
_entity_poly.type
_entity_poly.pdbx_seq_one_letter_code
_entity_poly.pdbx_strand_id
1 'polypeptide(L)'
;MDFEKFKYHSIINDELGLRIVWNRGKEFFDFDVTQSLAEKSRKSDKDALEVMFYLEHKRWPKESELENYNKTDVKEYIGDHFIVYEENGKYEIRIEKDYGGPVFYPITKELKERVFKSREDANKVISYVESGVWPSDDPNKSTREFLRKRPEFIFYDYEENKKIFSEEEFNRLVELGKERKKQKEQEENK
;
A
#
# COMPACT_ATOMS: atom_id res chain seq x y z
N MET A 1 -20.50 -17.20 8.62
CA MET A 1 -19.08 -17.37 8.28
C MET A 1 -18.36 -17.67 9.58
N ASP A 2 -17.84 -18.89 9.70
CA ASP A 2 -16.99 -19.28 10.82
C ASP A 2 -15.54 -19.14 10.41
N PHE A 3 -14.72 -18.56 11.29
CA PHE A 3 -13.31 -18.32 11.06
C PHE A 3 -12.51 -18.84 12.26
N GLU A 4 -11.68 -19.84 12.01
CA GLU A 4 -10.76 -20.41 13.01
C GLU A 4 -9.32 -20.06 12.63
N LYS A 5 -8.55 -19.53 13.58
CA LYS A 5 -7.14 -19.17 13.37
C LYS A 5 -6.23 -20.11 14.14
N PHE A 6 -5.33 -20.78 13.42
CA PHE A 6 -4.28 -21.63 13.97
C PHE A 6 -2.91 -21.00 13.72
N LYS A 7 -1.86 -21.68 14.18
CA LYS A 7 -0.48 -21.21 14.07
C LYS A 7 0.00 -21.10 12.61
N TYR A 8 -0.32 -22.08 11.77
CA TYR A 8 0.16 -22.14 10.38
C TYR A 8 -0.90 -21.81 9.34
N HIS A 9 -2.18 -21.92 9.69
CA HIS A 9 -3.29 -21.74 8.76
C HIS A 9 -4.54 -21.20 9.46
N SER A 10 -5.51 -20.81 8.66
CA SER A 10 -6.86 -20.52 9.07
C SER A 10 -7.83 -21.45 8.36
N ILE A 11 -8.94 -21.76 9.03
CA ILE A 11 -10.06 -22.49 8.44
C ILE A 11 -11.22 -21.52 8.30
N ILE A 12 -11.78 -21.44 7.10
CA ILE A 12 -12.95 -20.62 6.76
C ILE A 12 -14.09 -21.55 6.41
N ASN A 13 -15.25 -21.33 7.00
CA ASN A 13 -16.48 -22.02 6.64
C ASN A 13 -17.57 -20.98 6.33
N ASP A 14 -17.93 -20.85 5.06
CA ASP A 14 -18.93 -19.91 4.58
C ASP A 14 -19.81 -20.54 3.47
N GLU A 15 -20.57 -19.71 2.77
CA GLU A 15 -21.47 -20.17 1.69
C GLU A 15 -20.73 -20.84 0.52
N LEU A 16 -19.43 -20.56 0.35
CA LEU A 16 -18.58 -21.20 -0.66
C LEU A 16 -18.06 -22.57 -0.21
N GLY A 17 -18.22 -22.90 1.08
CA GLY A 17 -17.82 -24.16 1.67
C GLY A 17 -16.66 -24.03 2.65
N LEU A 18 -16.00 -25.17 2.89
CA LEU A 18 -14.92 -25.28 3.87
C LEU A 18 -13.56 -25.10 3.18
N ARG A 19 -12.78 -24.12 3.63
CA ARG A 19 -11.49 -23.76 3.06
C ARG A 19 -10.40 -23.72 4.10
N ILE A 20 -9.19 -24.11 3.71
CA ILE A 20 -7.96 -23.87 4.49
C ILE A 20 -7.13 -22.83 3.75
N VAL A 21 -6.75 -21.77 4.47
CA VAL A 21 -5.96 -20.67 3.93
C VAL A 21 -4.70 -20.42 4.77
N TRP A 22 -3.60 -20.04 4.12
CA TRP A 22 -2.39 -19.62 4.82
C TRP A 22 -1.53 -18.71 3.96
N ASN A 23 -0.54 -18.08 4.59
CA ASN A 23 0.53 -17.38 3.90
C ASN A 23 1.85 -18.13 4.09
N ARG A 24 2.66 -18.23 3.04
CA ARG A 24 4.08 -18.63 3.13
C ARG A 24 4.92 -17.54 2.47
N GLY A 25 5.51 -16.67 3.29
CA GLY A 25 6.13 -15.45 2.79
C GLY A 25 5.09 -14.54 2.11
N LYS A 26 5.33 -14.20 0.84
CA LYS A 26 4.41 -13.35 0.05
C LYS A 26 3.25 -14.11 -0.58
N GLU A 27 3.30 -15.45 -0.61
CA GLU A 27 2.31 -16.27 -1.28
C GLU A 27 1.12 -16.54 -0.36
N PHE A 28 -0.09 -16.32 -0.89
CA PHE A 28 -1.35 -16.68 -0.25
C PHE A 28 -1.90 -17.96 -0.88
N PHE A 29 -2.22 -18.93 -0.03
CA PHE A 29 -2.79 -20.22 -0.41
C PHE A 29 -4.24 -20.29 0.06
N ASP A 30 -5.13 -20.69 -0.84
CA ASP A 30 -6.55 -20.90 -0.57
C ASP A 30 -7.01 -22.18 -1.28
N PHE A 31 -7.47 -23.16 -0.49
CA PHE A 31 -7.93 -24.44 -1.00
C PHE A 31 -9.26 -24.82 -0.38
N ASP A 32 -10.19 -25.26 -1.22
CA ASP A 32 -11.37 -26.02 -0.79
C ASP A 32 -10.94 -27.37 -0.22
N VAL A 33 -11.52 -27.74 0.92
CA VAL A 33 -11.17 -28.95 1.65
C VAL A 33 -12.39 -29.75 2.08
N THR A 34 -12.19 -31.05 2.23
CA THR A 34 -13.20 -31.91 2.84
C THR A 34 -13.20 -31.74 4.36
N GLN A 35 -14.32 -32.08 5.00
CA GLN A 35 -14.43 -32.10 6.46
C GLN A 35 -13.33 -32.94 7.11
N SER A 36 -12.98 -34.09 6.52
CA SER A 36 -11.92 -34.97 7.03
C SER A 36 -10.53 -34.31 7.04
N LEU A 37 -10.19 -33.55 5.99
CA LEU A 37 -8.91 -32.82 5.94
C LEU A 37 -8.89 -31.67 6.94
N ALA A 38 -10.00 -30.93 7.07
CA ALA A 38 -10.13 -29.88 8.06
C ALA A 38 -10.01 -30.42 9.49
N GLU A 39 -10.71 -31.51 9.81
CA GLU A 39 -10.62 -32.20 11.11
C GLU A 39 -9.21 -32.71 11.40
N LYS A 40 -8.51 -33.30 10.40
CA LYS A 40 -7.10 -33.68 10.55
C LYS A 40 -6.24 -32.46 10.89
N SER A 41 -6.40 -31.35 10.17
CA SER A 41 -5.60 -30.13 10.38
C SER A 41 -5.78 -29.51 11.78
N ARG A 42 -6.92 -29.75 12.44
CA ARG A 42 -7.20 -29.25 13.80
C ARG A 42 -6.46 -30.03 14.89
N LYS A 43 -5.96 -31.23 14.60
CA LYS A 43 -5.44 -32.16 15.62
C LYS A 43 -4.10 -31.72 16.20
N SER A 44 -3.17 -31.30 15.35
CA SER A 44 -1.84 -30.90 15.77
C SER A 44 -1.14 -30.01 14.74
N ASP A 45 -0.10 -29.29 15.17
CA ASP A 45 0.81 -28.54 14.31
C ASP A 45 1.39 -29.42 13.18
N LYS A 46 1.71 -30.69 13.46
CA LYS A 46 2.25 -31.63 12.47
C LYS A 46 1.17 -32.04 11.46
N ASP A 47 -0.02 -32.41 11.93
CA ASP A 47 -1.14 -32.78 11.06
C ASP A 47 -1.56 -31.61 10.15
N ALA A 48 -1.53 -30.38 10.66
CA ALA A 48 -1.78 -29.18 9.88
C ALA A 48 -0.79 -29.05 8.71
N LEU A 49 0.52 -29.15 8.99
CA LEU A 49 1.56 -29.07 7.95
C LEU A 49 1.45 -30.22 6.93
N GLU A 50 1.10 -31.44 7.37
CA GLU A 50 0.85 -32.57 6.47
C GLU A 50 -0.33 -32.31 5.53
N VAL A 51 -1.42 -31.75 6.06
CA VAL A 51 -2.61 -31.41 5.26
C VAL A 51 -2.27 -30.29 4.27
N MET A 52 -1.61 -29.21 4.71
CA MET A 52 -1.16 -28.13 3.82
C MET A 52 -0.28 -28.68 2.68
N PHE A 53 0.70 -29.54 3.01
CA PHE A 53 1.55 -30.20 2.02
C PHE A 53 0.75 -31.02 1.02
N TYR A 54 -0.23 -31.80 1.50
CA TYR A 54 -1.12 -32.57 0.64
C TYR A 54 -1.96 -31.68 -0.27
N LEU A 55 -2.44 -30.53 0.20
CA LEU A 55 -3.23 -29.60 -0.61
C LEU A 55 -2.41 -29.01 -1.76
N GLU A 56 -1.15 -28.65 -1.52
CA GLU A 56 -0.23 -28.17 -2.56
C GLU A 56 0.19 -29.27 -3.54
N HIS A 57 0.63 -30.42 -3.03
CA HIS A 57 1.33 -31.44 -3.82
C HIS A 57 0.47 -32.65 -4.22
N LYS A 58 -0.76 -32.74 -3.72
CA LYS A 58 -1.69 -33.85 -3.91
C LYS A 58 -1.13 -35.23 -3.50
N ARG A 59 -0.21 -35.24 -2.52
CA ARG A 59 0.34 -36.44 -1.87
C ARG A 59 0.77 -36.14 -0.43
N TRP A 60 0.86 -37.16 0.42
CA TRP A 60 1.39 -36.99 1.77
C TRP A 60 2.92 -36.79 1.75
N PRO A 61 3.47 -36.01 2.70
CA PRO A 61 4.91 -35.76 2.79
C PRO A 61 5.64 -36.98 3.36
N LYS A 62 6.92 -37.13 3.00
CA LYS A 62 7.88 -37.95 3.74
C LYS A 62 8.35 -37.20 4.98
N GLU A 63 8.85 -37.92 5.99
CA GLU A 63 9.21 -37.35 7.30
C GLU A 63 10.21 -36.18 7.21
N SER A 64 11.19 -36.24 6.31
CA SER A 64 12.17 -35.17 6.09
C SER A 64 11.64 -33.97 5.30
N GLU A 65 10.51 -34.08 4.61
CA GLU A 65 9.98 -32.99 3.76
C GLU A 65 9.26 -31.93 4.60
N LEU A 66 8.72 -32.31 5.76
CA LEU A 66 7.99 -31.37 6.64
C LEU A 66 8.90 -30.38 7.36
N GLU A 67 10.16 -30.73 7.63
CA GLU A 67 11.05 -29.93 8.47
C GLU A 67 11.28 -28.51 7.94
N ASN A 68 11.25 -28.34 6.61
CA ASN A 68 11.48 -27.06 5.94
C ASN A 68 10.31 -26.59 5.05
N TYR A 69 9.23 -27.37 4.97
CA TYR A 69 8.13 -27.13 4.02
C TYR A 69 7.46 -25.74 4.16
N ASN A 70 7.25 -25.28 5.40
CA ASN A 70 6.60 -23.99 5.66
C ASN A 70 7.56 -22.93 6.22
N LYS A 71 8.88 -23.14 6.06
CA LYS A 71 9.87 -22.13 6.42
C LYS A 71 9.98 -21.11 5.28
N THR A 72 10.17 -19.86 5.66
CA THR A 72 10.43 -18.75 4.74
C THR A 72 11.47 -17.83 5.36
N ASP A 73 12.44 -17.39 4.54
CA ASP A 73 13.41 -16.37 4.95
C ASP A 73 12.83 -14.96 4.82
N VAL A 74 11.58 -14.84 4.36
CA VAL A 74 10.85 -13.59 4.23
C VAL A 74 10.47 -13.10 5.64
N LYS A 75 10.98 -11.95 6.03
CA LYS A 75 10.55 -11.23 7.24
C LYS A 75 9.45 -10.25 6.88
N GLU A 76 8.41 -10.21 7.69
CA GLU A 76 7.29 -9.28 7.53
C GLU A 76 7.34 -8.19 8.59
N TYR A 77 7.15 -6.95 8.15
CA TYR A 77 7.00 -5.78 9.00
C TYR A 77 5.63 -5.16 8.72
N ILE A 78 4.75 -5.22 9.72
CA ILE A 78 3.34 -4.81 9.58
C ILE A 78 3.21 -3.32 9.92
N GLY A 79 2.67 -2.56 8.99
CA GLY A 79 2.31 -1.15 9.16
C GLY A 79 0.80 -0.95 9.10
N ASP A 80 0.39 0.32 9.22
CA ASP A 80 -1.02 0.72 9.07
C ASP A 80 -1.37 0.77 7.57
N HIS A 81 -2.18 -0.19 7.10
CA HIS A 81 -2.56 -0.38 5.69
C HIS A 81 -1.41 -0.76 4.73
N PHE A 82 -0.27 -1.22 5.25
CA PHE A 82 0.82 -1.76 4.42
C PHE A 82 1.62 -2.86 5.14
N ILE A 83 2.32 -3.69 4.37
CA ILE A 83 3.27 -4.69 4.88
C ILE A 83 4.58 -4.53 4.11
N VAL A 84 5.72 -4.51 4.80
CA VAL A 84 7.04 -4.59 4.16
C VAL A 84 7.60 -6.00 4.30
N TYR A 85 8.00 -6.58 3.18
CA TYR A 85 8.70 -7.86 3.11
C TYR A 85 10.20 -7.63 2.94
N GLU A 86 11.02 -8.30 3.75
CA GLU A 86 12.48 -8.40 3.57
C GLU A 86 12.84 -9.83 3.19
N GLU A 87 13.48 -10.01 2.04
CA GLU A 87 13.96 -11.29 1.56
C GLU A 87 15.36 -11.11 0.99
N ASN A 88 16.36 -11.81 1.56
CA ASN A 88 17.76 -11.72 1.10
C ASN A 88 18.30 -10.28 0.98
N GLY A 89 17.92 -9.40 1.91
CA GLY A 89 18.32 -7.99 1.92
C GLY A 89 17.62 -7.10 0.89
N LYS A 90 16.66 -7.64 0.13
CA LYS A 90 15.76 -6.87 -0.74
C LYS A 90 14.46 -6.58 -0.01
N TYR A 91 13.90 -5.41 -0.28
CA TYR A 91 12.70 -4.92 0.38
C TYR A 91 11.60 -4.65 -0.62
N GLU A 92 10.37 -5.00 -0.27
CA GLU A 92 9.17 -4.73 -1.06
C GLU A 92 8.03 -4.33 -0.12
N ILE A 93 7.28 -3.29 -0.49
CA ILE A 93 6.09 -2.86 0.25
C ILE A 93 4.84 -3.32 -0.49
N ARG A 94 3.95 -3.99 0.23
CA ARG A 94 2.58 -4.30 -0.17
C ARG A 94 1.66 -3.27 0.42
N ILE A 95 0.92 -2.58 -0.42
CA ILE A 95 -0.04 -1.54 -0.04
C ILE A 95 -1.44 -2.07 -0.31
N GLU A 96 -2.30 -2.06 0.71
CA GLU A 96 -3.71 -2.40 0.52
C GLU A 96 -4.43 -1.25 -0.20
N LYS A 97 -5.24 -1.61 -1.20
CA LYS A 97 -6.07 -0.67 -1.94
C LYS A 97 -7.53 -1.00 -1.69
N ASP A 98 -8.35 0.04 -1.61
CA ASP A 98 -9.81 -0.10 -1.50
C ASP A 98 -10.40 -0.79 -2.75
N TYR A 99 -9.75 -0.63 -3.91
CA TYR A 99 -10.14 -1.22 -5.19
C TYR A 99 -8.92 -1.72 -5.95
N GLY A 100 -9.02 -2.90 -6.59
CA GLY A 100 -7.97 -3.45 -7.46
C GLY A 100 -6.97 -4.40 -6.79
N GLY A 101 -7.19 -4.76 -5.52
CA GLY A 101 -6.31 -5.67 -4.78
C GLY A 101 -4.99 -5.02 -4.34
N PRO A 102 -4.18 -5.74 -3.56
CA PRO A 102 -2.92 -5.21 -3.05
C PRO A 102 -1.91 -4.99 -4.18
N VAL A 103 -1.12 -3.93 -4.07
CA VAL A 103 -0.04 -3.61 -5.04
C VAL A 103 1.31 -3.69 -4.35
N PHE A 104 2.31 -4.19 -5.06
CA PHE A 104 3.67 -4.40 -4.56
C PHE A 104 4.65 -3.45 -5.24
N TYR A 105 5.49 -2.78 -4.45
CA TYR A 105 6.54 -1.91 -4.95
C TYR A 105 7.90 -2.26 -4.34
N PRO A 106 8.97 -2.39 -5.15
CA PRO A 106 10.31 -2.53 -4.62
C PRO A 106 10.70 -1.24 -3.88
N ILE A 107 11.34 -1.37 -2.72
CA ILE A 107 11.81 -0.24 -1.93
C ILE A 107 13.25 -0.44 -1.46
N THR A 108 13.91 0.66 -1.12
CA THR A 108 15.23 0.63 -0.50
C THR A 108 15.12 0.37 1.00
N LYS A 109 16.22 -0.03 1.63
CA LYS A 109 16.32 -0.12 3.09
C LYS A 109 15.98 1.21 3.78
N GLU A 110 16.38 2.33 3.18
CA GLU A 110 16.10 3.67 3.70
C GLU A 110 14.60 3.99 3.70
N LEU A 111 13.89 3.63 2.63
CA LEU A 111 12.43 3.78 2.57
C LEU A 111 11.73 2.84 3.55
N LYS A 112 12.24 1.60 3.72
CA LYS A 112 11.77 0.68 4.75
C LYS A 112 11.93 1.26 6.15
N GLU A 113 13.06 1.89 6.47
CA GLU A 113 13.23 2.52 7.77
C GLU A 113 12.34 3.75 7.93
N ARG A 114 12.17 4.54 6.86
CA ARG A 114 11.38 5.76 6.86
C ARG A 114 9.89 5.50 7.02
N VAL A 115 9.32 4.50 6.33
CA VAL A 115 7.87 4.21 6.38
C VAL A 115 7.38 3.86 7.78
N PHE A 116 8.26 3.34 8.66
CA PHE A 116 7.93 3.04 10.05
C PHE A 116 8.22 4.17 11.05
N LYS A 117 8.72 5.34 10.61
CA LYS A 117 9.04 6.45 11.52
C LYS A 117 7.80 7.16 12.06
N SER A 118 6.82 7.41 11.20
CA SER A 118 5.60 8.14 11.54
C SER A 118 4.52 7.87 10.50
N ARG A 119 3.26 8.16 10.83
CA ARG A 119 2.15 8.10 9.86
C ARG A 119 2.38 9.03 8.67
N GLU A 120 2.97 10.20 8.91
CA GLU A 120 3.28 11.16 7.86
C GLU A 120 4.38 10.62 6.93
N ASP A 121 5.46 10.08 7.47
CA ASP A 121 6.50 9.43 6.67
C ASP A 121 5.96 8.23 5.90
N ALA A 122 5.08 7.43 6.50
CA ALA A 122 4.41 6.32 5.84
C ALA A 122 3.64 6.79 4.60
N ASN A 123 2.78 7.81 4.77
CA ASN A 123 2.03 8.42 3.68
C ASN A 123 2.95 8.97 2.59
N LYS A 124 4.08 9.57 2.97
CA LYS A 124 5.04 10.13 2.02
C LYS A 124 5.74 9.05 1.21
N VAL A 125 6.19 7.98 1.86
CA VAL A 125 6.81 6.82 1.18
C VAL A 125 5.80 6.14 0.25
N ILE A 126 4.57 5.91 0.70
CA ILE A 126 3.49 5.33 -0.10
C ILE A 126 3.22 6.21 -1.34
N SER A 127 3.05 7.51 -1.16
CA SER A 127 2.85 8.45 -2.27
C SER A 127 4.02 8.44 -3.26
N TYR A 128 5.25 8.35 -2.75
CA TYR A 128 6.46 8.29 -3.57
C TYR A 128 6.54 7.02 -4.41
N VAL A 129 6.28 5.84 -3.83
CA VAL A 129 6.38 4.58 -4.60
C VAL A 129 5.28 4.45 -5.64
N GLU A 130 4.11 5.04 -5.40
CA GLU A 130 2.99 5.02 -6.34
C GLU A 130 3.15 6.03 -7.48
N SER A 131 3.67 7.22 -7.19
CA SER A 131 3.77 8.31 -8.18
C SER A 131 5.15 8.46 -8.81
N GLY A 132 6.19 7.89 -8.19
CA GLY A 132 7.60 8.17 -8.50
C GLY A 132 8.10 9.55 -8.08
N VAL A 133 7.26 10.39 -7.47
CA VAL A 133 7.57 11.77 -7.09
C VAL A 133 7.51 11.93 -5.58
N TRP A 134 8.61 12.43 -4.98
CA TRP A 134 8.64 12.63 -3.54
C TRP A 134 7.69 13.77 -3.14
N PRO A 135 6.72 13.53 -2.24
CA PRO A 135 5.77 14.56 -1.84
C PRO A 135 6.47 15.70 -1.12
N SER A 136 6.03 16.92 -1.43
CA SER A 136 6.53 18.14 -0.81
C SER A 136 6.06 18.24 0.64
N ASP A 137 6.97 18.64 1.54
CA ASP A 137 6.61 18.99 2.92
C ASP A 137 5.81 20.31 2.99
N ASP A 138 5.87 21.11 1.92
CA ASP A 138 5.06 22.31 1.77
C ASP A 138 3.69 21.97 1.15
N PRO A 139 2.59 22.03 1.94
CA PRO A 139 1.25 21.69 1.46
C PRO A 139 0.75 22.65 0.38
N ASN A 140 1.31 23.86 0.31
CA ASN A 140 0.91 24.88 -0.64
C ASN A 140 1.79 24.89 -1.89
N LYS A 141 2.79 24.01 -2.02
CA LYS A 141 3.74 24.03 -3.14
C LYS A 141 3.04 23.96 -4.48
N SER A 142 2.12 23.01 -4.63
CA SER A 142 1.35 22.82 -5.87
C SER A 142 0.50 24.04 -6.20
N THR A 143 -0.20 24.60 -5.21
CA THR A 143 -1.00 25.82 -5.36
C THR A 143 -0.12 27.01 -5.75
N ARG A 144 1.04 27.18 -5.10
CA ARG A 144 2.01 28.23 -5.44
C ARG A 144 2.51 28.09 -6.87
N GLU A 145 2.91 26.90 -7.29
CA GLU A 145 3.37 26.64 -8.66
C GLU A 145 2.27 26.88 -9.70
N PHE A 146 1.04 26.47 -9.41
CA PHE A 146 -0.12 26.73 -10.27
C PHE A 146 -0.36 28.23 -10.45
N LEU A 147 -0.44 28.98 -9.36
CA LEU A 147 -0.69 30.43 -9.38
C LEU A 147 0.46 31.22 -10.01
N ARG A 148 1.72 30.77 -9.86
CA ARG A 148 2.85 31.35 -10.61
C ARG A 148 2.73 31.15 -12.12
N LYS A 149 2.25 29.99 -12.57
CA LYS A 149 2.04 29.69 -14.00
C LYS A 149 0.79 30.39 -14.56
N ARG A 150 -0.23 30.57 -13.72
CA ARG A 150 -1.55 31.11 -14.06
C ARG A 150 -2.00 32.18 -13.05
N PRO A 151 -1.31 33.34 -13.01
CA PRO A 151 -1.59 34.38 -12.01
C PRO A 151 -2.99 34.98 -12.13
N GLU A 152 -3.69 34.81 -13.25
CA GLU A 152 -5.09 35.23 -13.38
C GLU A 152 -6.05 34.54 -12.38
N PHE A 153 -5.65 33.40 -11.81
CA PHE A 153 -6.43 32.68 -10.80
C PHE A 153 -6.16 33.14 -9.36
N ILE A 154 -5.22 34.07 -9.13
CA ILE A 154 -4.91 34.57 -7.79
C ILE A 154 -6.13 35.19 -7.08
N PHE A 155 -7.11 35.63 -7.86
CA PHE A 155 -8.36 36.23 -7.38
C PHE A 155 -9.40 35.22 -6.87
N TYR A 156 -9.27 33.93 -7.19
CA TYR A 156 -10.09 32.89 -6.59
C TYR A 156 -9.54 32.57 -5.19
N ASP A 157 -10.39 32.55 -4.17
CA ASP A 157 -9.97 32.37 -2.78
C ASP A 157 -8.86 33.33 -2.34
N TYR A 158 -9.01 34.62 -2.70
CA TYR A 158 -7.99 35.67 -2.57
C TYR A 158 -7.34 35.75 -1.18
N GLU A 159 -8.14 35.66 -0.12
CA GLU A 159 -7.64 35.71 1.27
C GLU A 159 -6.81 34.46 1.64
N GLU A 160 -7.17 33.29 1.12
CA GLU A 160 -6.39 32.06 1.34
C GLU A 160 -5.10 32.08 0.53
N ASN A 161 -5.17 32.53 -0.72
CA ASN A 161 -3.97 32.70 -1.56
C ASN A 161 -2.99 33.70 -0.95
N LYS A 162 -3.47 34.77 -0.31
CA LYS A 162 -2.61 35.75 0.35
C LYS A 162 -1.76 35.13 1.47
N LYS A 163 -2.29 34.13 2.18
CA LYS A 163 -1.60 33.47 3.30
C LYS A 163 -0.44 32.57 2.86
N ILE A 164 -0.43 32.12 1.61
CA ILE A 164 0.54 31.13 1.13
C ILE A 164 1.77 31.75 0.43
N PHE A 165 1.80 33.07 0.24
CA PHE A 165 2.91 33.81 -0.37
C PHE A 165 3.48 34.86 0.59
N SER A 166 4.69 35.36 0.30
CA SER A 166 5.14 36.62 0.89
C SER A 166 4.31 37.78 0.34
N GLU A 167 4.20 38.88 1.08
CA GLU A 167 3.45 40.05 0.64
C GLU A 167 3.95 40.59 -0.71
N GLU A 168 5.27 40.62 -0.89
CA GLU A 168 5.91 41.05 -2.15
C GLU A 168 5.56 40.12 -3.32
N GLU A 169 5.66 38.80 -3.12
CA GLU A 169 5.34 37.83 -4.16
C GLU A 169 3.86 37.85 -4.52
N PHE A 170 2.98 37.96 -3.52
CA PHE A 170 1.54 38.04 -3.72
C PHE A 170 1.15 39.28 -4.54
N ASN A 171 1.66 40.46 -4.17
CA ASN A 171 1.39 41.70 -4.89
C ASN A 171 1.85 41.63 -6.34
N ARG A 172 3.01 41.01 -6.61
CA ARG A 172 3.49 40.77 -7.98
C ARG A 172 2.55 39.86 -8.78
N LEU A 173 2.04 38.78 -8.17
CA LEU A 173 1.09 37.88 -8.83
C LEU A 173 -0.26 38.55 -9.11
N VAL A 174 -0.73 39.43 -8.22
CA VAL A 174 -1.94 40.23 -8.43
C VAL A 174 -1.83 41.13 -9.66
N GLU A 175 -0.72 41.83 -9.83
CA GLU A 175 -0.51 42.68 -11.02
C GLU A 175 -0.45 41.85 -12.31
N LEU A 176 0.33 40.75 -12.32
CA LEU A 176 0.37 39.83 -13.46
C LEU A 176 -1.00 39.23 -13.79
N GLY A 177 -1.80 38.94 -12.77
CA GLY A 177 -3.16 38.42 -12.93
C GLY A 177 -4.10 39.43 -13.61
N LYS A 178 -4.02 40.71 -13.23
CA LYS A 178 -4.80 41.79 -13.86
C LYS A 178 -4.41 41.95 -15.33
N GLU A 179 -3.11 41.94 -15.63
CA GLU A 179 -2.61 42.07 -17.01
C GLU A 179 -3.10 40.93 -17.89
N ARG A 180 -3.01 39.67 -17.42
CA ARG A 180 -3.50 38.50 -18.17
C ARG A 180 -5.00 38.50 -18.39
N LYS A 181 -5.80 38.92 -17.40
CA LYS A 181 -7.26 39.05 -17.57
C LYS A 181 -7.60 40.05 -18.69
N LYS A 182 -6.96 41.23 -18.68
CA LYS A 182 -7.14 42.24 -19.74
C LYS A 182 -6.77 41.72 -21.13
N GLN A 183 -5.68 40.95 -21.25
CA GLN A 183 -5.27 40.35 -22.52
C GLN A 183 -6.32 39.35 -23.03
N LYS A 184 -6.84 38.46 -22.17
CA LYS A 184 -7.90 37.51 -22.55
C LYS A 184 -9.20 38.20 -22.96
N GLU A 185 -9.62 39.22 -22.23
CA GLU A 185 -10.81 40.02 -22.58
C GLU A 185 -10.64 40.75 -23.93
N GLN A 186 -9.43 41.17 -24.29
CA GLN A 186 -9.14 41.77 -25.60
C GLN A 186 -9.07 40.75 -26.74
N GLU A 187 -8.68 39.52 -26.45
CA GLU A 187 -8.68 38.40 -27.40
C GLU A 187 -10.09 37.85 -27.65
N GLU A 188 -10.96 37.81 -26.64
CA GLU A 188 -12.35 37.35 -26.78
C GLU A 188 -13.27 38.37 -27.49
N ASN A 189 -12.90 39.65 -27.48
CA ASN A 189 -13.62 40.73 -28.17
C ASN A 189 -13.11 41.00 -29.60
N LYS A 190 -12.22 40.15 -30.14
CA LYS A 190 -11.71 40.19 -31.51
C LYS A 190 -12.32 39.09 -32.37
#